data_AF-A0A9Q0RKL0-F1
#
_entry.id   AF-A0A9Q0RKL0-F1
#
_cell.length_a   1.000
_cell.length_b   1.000
_cell.length_c   1.000
_cell.angle_alpha   90.00
_cell.angle_beta   90.00
_cell.angle_gamma   90.00
#
_symmetry.space_group_name_H-M   'P 1'
#
loop_
_entity.id
_entity.type
_entity.pdbx_description
1 polymer ?
#
loop_
_entity_poly.entity_id
_entity_poly.type
_entity_poly.pdbx_seq_one_letter_code
_entity_poly.pdbx_strand_id
1 'polypeptide(L)'
;MVPPQKENILVKVCSCITYSLRRKICSKGHAKDHWLDYADDKFDMKTISDVKVLLRVLLLYLPLPIFWALYDQQGSRWTLQAVRMNGQLGNLIIKPDQIQVVNPLLIIVMIPIFEYLIYPLLEKVKFNRPLQRMVVGGILAGLSFIICALMQLQIEQEQPVQMINGHNHVVVINGLSHCNIKGFNSPIAPYKAEVIPNINRHFLNNFDHTFITKGKNGSSKCREESLRIQTSFNVEDSQSLVLFMTDQIYLKKINSFTYDNVLVKPKQGGAQILTVFNLNNYNDEPFEVSSTNDILNQTVLSTTDNESIGYLNNFEVEISRSDVIMSVGNGTDRKSQNLILNQGAGYIQVIHGDMNGVILNYNNYGNS
;
A
#
# COMPACT_ATOMS: atom_id res chain seq x y z
N MET A 1 33.99 17.54 52.64
CA MET A 1 32.56 17.68 52.29
C MET A 1 32.39 18.97 51.51
N VAL A 2 32.14 18.89 50.20
CA VAL A 2 31.77 20.06 49.40
C VAL A 2 30.30 20.38 49.71
N PRO A 3 29.93 21.62 50.06
CA PRO A 3 28.54 21.94 50.39
C PRO A 3 27.65 21.76 49.15
N PRO A 4 26.36 21.40 49.32
CA PRO A 4 25.44 21.25 48.21
C PRO A 4 25.32 22.59 47.44
N GLN A 5 25.36 22.53 46.11
CA GLN A 5 25.13 23.68 45.26
C GLN A 5 23.70 24.19 45.48
N LYS A 6 23.54 25.41 46.01
CA LYS A 6 22.25 26.00 46.41
C LYS A 6 21.35 26.44 45.25
N GLU A 7 21.81 26.35 44.00
CA GLU A 7 21.18 26.98 42.85
C GLU A 7 21.04 26.00 41.69
N ASN A 8 19.91 26.04 40.97
CA ASN A 8 19.68 25.15 39.84
C ASN A 8 20.63 25.51 38.68
N ILE A 9 21.55 24.59 38.39
CA ILE A 9 22.61 24.75 37.37
C ILE A 9 22.01 25.16 36.02
N LEU A 10 20.86 24.59 35.65
CA LEU A 10 20.21 24.85 34.36
C LEU A 10 19.72 26.32 34.28
N VAL A 11 19.18 26.84 35.37
CA VAL A 11 18.77 28.25 35.49
C VAL A 11 19.98 29.18 35.43
N LYS A 12 21.10 28.80 36.07
CA LYS A 12 22.37 29.56 36.03
C LYS A 12 22.93 29.63 34.61
N VAL A 13 22.94 28.52 33.88
CA VAL A 13 23.38 28.44 32.48
C VAL A 13 22.48 29.28 31.56
N CYS A 14 21.16 29.13 31.65
CA CYS A 14 20.21 29.90 30.84
C CYS A 14 20.29 31.41 31.15
N SER A 15 20.44 31.78 32.43
CA SER A 15 20.63 33.16 32.85
C SER A 15 21.95 33.75 32.33
N CYS A 16 23.03 32.98 32.34
CA CYS A 16 24.32 33.40 31.78
C CYS A 16 24.26 33.64 30.27
N ILE A 17 23.60 32.74 29.53
CA ILE A 17 23.42 32.86 28.07
C ILE A 17 22.54 34.06 27.72
N THR A 18 21.38 34.20 28.37
CA THR A 18 20.46 35.32 28.11
C THR A 18 21.05 36.67 28.50
N TYR A 19 21.78 36.74 29.62
CA TYR A 19 22.45 37.95 30.09
C TYR A 19 23.60 38.39 29.17
N SER A 20 24.47 37.45 28.77
CA SER A 20 25.57 37.72 27.83
C SER A 20 25.05 38.18 26.46
N LEU A 21 24.00 37.55 25.95
CA LEU A 21 23.38 37.92 24.67
C LEU A 21 22.72 39.30 24.72
N ARG A 22 21.99 39.61 25.81
CA ARG A 22 21.39 40.94 26.04
C ARG A 22 22.45 42.03 26.16
N ARG A 23 23.54 41.78 26.90
CA ARG A 23 24.66 42.73 27.02
C ARG A 23 25.40 42.92 25.71
N LYS A 24 25.59 41.88 24.89
CA LYS A 24 26.16 42.02 23.55
C LYS A 24 25.32 42.93 22.66
N ILE A 25 23.98 42.77 22.67
CA ILE A 25 23.06 43.56 21.84
C ILE A 25 22.97 45.02 22.31
N CYS A 26 23.07 45.27 23.62
CA CYS A 26 22.98 46.62 24.19
C CYS A 26 24.33 47.35 24.35
N SER A 27 25.47 46.66 24.23
CA SER A 27 26.79 47.26 24.43
C SER A 27 27.26 48.03 23.20
N LYS A 28 27.63 49.30 23.40
CA LYS A 28 28.33 50.16 22.41
C LYS A 28 29.86 50.22 22.64
N GLY A 29 30.40 49.38 23.54
CA GLY A 29 31.82 49.37 23.92
C GLY A 29 32.70 48.44 23.07
N HIS A 30 33.97 48.30 23.46
CA HIS A 30 34.93 47.41 22.78
C HIS A 30 34.41 45.98 22.64
N ALA A 31 34.65 45.38 21.48
CA ALA A 31 34.32 44.00 21.20
C ALA A 31 35.17 43.08 22.11
N LYS A 32 34.51 42.16 22.84
CA LYS A 32 35.20 41.07 23.53
C LYS A 32 35.41 39.89 22.58
N ASP A 33 36.45 39.08 22.82
CA ASP A 33 36.84 37.95 21.96
C ASP A 33 35.74 36.89 21.83
N HIS A 34 34.99 36.59 22.91
CA HIS A 34 33.83 35.70 22.87
C HIS A 34 32.57 36.41 23.40
N TRP A 35 31.42 36.14 22.78
CA TRP A 35 30.16 36.78 23.16
C TRP A 35 29.67 36.44 24.58
N LEU A 36 30.09 35.30 25.13
CA LEU A 36 29.81 34.96 26.53
C LEU A 36 30.62 35.78 27.54
N ASP A 37 31.72 36.43 27.13
CA ASP A 37 32.57 37.18 28.05
C ASP A 37 31.92 38.50 28.48
N TYR A 38 30.81 38.90 27.85
CA TYR A 38 29.98 40.03 28.28
C TYR A 38 29.24 39.79 29.60
N ALA A 39 29.31 38.57 30.15
CA ALA A 39 28.73 38.19 31.44
C ALA A 39 29.73 38.14 32.61
N ASP A 40 30.99 38.51 32.38
CA ASP A 40 32.09 38.51 33.36
C ASP A 40 31.86 39.44 34.57
N ASP A 41 30.97 40.42 34.42
CA ASP A 41 30.51 41.30 35.50
C ASP A 41 29.55 40.64 36.49
N LYS A 42 28.86 39.55 36.09
CA LYS A 42 27.82 38.89 36.88
C LYS A 42 28.12 37.42 37.19
N PHE A 43 28.93 36.74 36.38
CA PHE A 43 29.20 35.31 36.49
C PHE A 43 30.69 35.04 36.59
N ASP A 44 31.07 34.06 37.43
CA ASP A 44 32.46 33.63 37.58
C ASP A 44 33.06 33.17 36.23
N MET A 45 34.32 33.50 35.97
CA MET A 45 35.07 33.04 34.79
C MET A 45 34.98 31.52 34.55
N LYS A 46 34.94 30.73 35.63
CA LYS A 46 34.75 29.28 35.55
C LYS A 46 33.37 28.91 34.97
N THR A 47 32.31 29.57 35.43
CA THR A 47 30.94 29.37 34.90
C THR A 47 30.89 29.73 33.42
N ILE A 48 31.49 30.85 33.03
CA ILE A 48 31.54 31.30 31.63
C ILE A 48 32.29 30.28 30.75
N SER A 49 33.43 29.77 31.22
CA SER A 49 34.19 28.72 30.54
C SER A 49 33.39 27.41 30.41
N ASP A 50 32.72 26.98 31.49
CA ASP A 50 31.90 25.77 31.49
C ASP A 50 30.73 25.89 30.50
N VAL A 51 30.07 27.05 30.42
CA VAL A 51 29.02 27.31 29.42
C VAL A 51 29.59 27.32 27.99
N LYS A 52 30.79 27.86 27.76
CA LYS A 52 31.46 27.79 26.44
C LYS A 52 31.78 26.35 26.03
N VAL A 53 32.15 25.47 26.97
CA VAL A 53 32.37 24.05 26.71
C VAL A 53 31.05 23.34 26.44
N LEU A 54 30.02 23.59 27.26
CA LEU A 54 28.69 23.02 27.09
C LEU A 54 28.10 23.34 25.71
N LEU A 55 28.18 24.59 25.26
CA LEU A 55 27.68 24.98 23.93
C LEU A 55 28.43 24.29 22.79
N ARG A 56 29.75 24.07 22.93
CA ARG A 56 30.55 23.30 21.96
C ARG A 56 30.14 21.83 21.93
N VAL A 57 29.88 21.23 23.09
CA VAL A 57 29.36 19.86 23.18
C VAL A 57 27.96 19.78 22.58
N LEU A 58 27.07 20.71 22.91
CA LEU A 58 25.70 20.73 22.36
C LEU A 58 25.72 20.78 20.81
N LEU A 59 26.60 21.59 20.22
CA LEU A 59 26.79 21.65 18.78
C LEU A 59 27.26 20.31 18.20
N LEU A 60 28.18 19.61 18.87
CA LEU A 60 28.65 18.28 18.47
C LEU A 60 27.53 17.24 18.49
N TYR A 61 26.55 17.38 19.39
CA TYR A 61 25.41 16.47 19.53
C TYR A 61 24.22 16.82 18.63
N LEU A 62 24.28 17.91 17.84
CA LEU A 62 23.19 18.30 16.93
C LEU A 62 22.77 17.22 15.91
N PRO A 63 23.67 16.36 15.38
CA PRO A 63 23.28 15.25 14.51
C PRO A 63 22.48 14.14 15.22
N LEU A 64 22.54 14.05 16.56
CA LEU A 64 21.92 12.95 17.31
C LEU A 64 20.38 12.94 17.19
N PRO A 65 19.66 14.07 17.37
CA PRO A 65 18.22 14.12 17.08
C PRO A 65 17.85 13.71 15.66
N ILE A 66 18.67 14.06 14.66
CA ILE A 66 18.42 13.68 13.26
C ILE A 66 18.53 12.16 13.09
N PHE A 67 19.55 11.55 13.70
CA PHE A 67 19.71 10.09 13.69
C PHE A 67 18.50 9.38 14.31
N TRP A 68 18.03 9.82 15.47
CA TRP A 68 16.85 9.23 16.11
C TRP A 68 15.57 9.43 15.29
N ALA A 69 15.38 10.62 14.71
CA ALA A 69 14.25 10.89 13.82
C ALA A 69 14.23 9.96 12.59
N LEU A 70 15.40 9.58 12.07
CA LEU A 70 15.53 8.60 10.98
C LEU A 70 15.28 7.17 11.47
N TYR A 71 15.88 6.80 12.61
CA TYR A 71 15.72 5.46 13.21
C TYR A 71 14.25 5.14 13.53
N ASP A 72 13.52 6.09 14.09
CA ASP A 72 12.11 5.92 14.46
C ASP A 72 11.17 5.71 13.24
N GLN A 73 11.63 5.98 12.02
CA GLN A 73 10.85 5.69 10.81
C GLN A 73 10.69 4.19 10.53
N GLN A 74 11.58 3.35 11.06
CA GLN A 74 11.48 1.89 10.94
C GLN A 74 10.14 1.37 11.50
N GLY A 75 9.66 1.96 12.60
CA GLY A 75 8.42 1.55 13.26
C GLY A 75 7.13 2.05 12.58
N SER A 76 7.23 2.92 11.58
CA SER A 76 6.07 3.57 10.96
C SER A 76 6.10 3.49 9.43
N ARG A 77 7.00 4.24 8.78
CA ARG A 77 7.09 4.33 7.32
C ARG A 77 7.52 3.01 6.68
N TRP A 78 8.48 2.31 7.28
CA TRP A 78 8.91 1.02 6.75
C TRP A 78 7.84 -0.07 6.95
N THR A 79 7.06 0.02 8.03
CA THR A 79 5.91 -0.87 8.22
C THR A 79 4.85 -0.62 7.14
N LEU A 80 4.53 0.64 6.82
CA LEU A 80 3.63 0.99 5.72
C LEU A 80 4.15 0.55 4.35
N GLN A 81 5.46 0.63 4.13
CA GLN A 81 6.09 0.11 2.92
C GLN A 81 5.95 -1.41 2.83
N ALA A 82 6.18 -2.13 3.93
CA ALA A 82 6.05 -3.59 4.02
C ALA A 82 4.61 -4.07 3.78
N VAL A 83 3.58 -3.30 4.18
CA VAL A 83 2.17 -3.59 3.84
C VAL A 83 1.95 -3.68 2.33
N ARG A 84 2.76 -2.96 1.54
CA ARG A 84 2.65 -2.94 0.08
C ARG A 84 3.55 -3.96 -0.61
N MET A 85 4.25 -4.80 0.14
CA MET A 85 5.18 -5.82 -0.36
C MET A 85 4.62 -7.21 -0.14
N ASN A 86 5.13 -8.20 -0.90
CA ASN A 86 4.82 -9.59 -0.64
C ASN A 86 5.50 -10.04 0.67
N GLY A 87 4.70 -10.45 1.66
CA GLY A 87 5.16 -11.00 2.94
C GLY A 87 5.47 -12.50 2.91
N GLN A 88 5.35 -13.18 1.77
CA GLN A 88 5.63 -14.62 1.65
C GLN A 88 7.13 -14.90 1.67
N LEU A 89 7.56 -15.61 2.71
CA LEU A 89 8.90 -16.17 2.86
C LEU A 89 8.82 -17.70 2.82
N GLY A 90 8.89 -18.26 1.61
CA GLY A 90 8.68 -19.69 1.38
C GLY A 90 7.28 -20.11 1.80
N ASN A 91 7.17 -20.97 2.82
CA ASN A 91 5.88 -21.43 3.35
C ASN A 91 5.34 -20.55 4.50
N LEU A 92 6.07 -19.53 4.91
CA LEU A 92 5.69 -18.64 6.02
C LEU A 92 5.23 -17.29 5.46
N ILE A 93 4.10 -16.79 5.94
CA ILE A 93 3.64 -15.43 5.64
C ILE A 93 3.98 -14.55 6.84
N ILE A 94 4.80 -13.52 6.61
CA ILE A 94 5.23 -12.55 7.62
C ILE A 94 4.31 -11.33 7.54
N LYS A 95 3.69 -10.95 8.67
CA LYS A 95 2.89 -9.73 8.73
C LYS A 95 3.79 -8.48 8.77
N PRO A 96 3.42 -7.35 8.14
CA PRO A 96 4.28 -6.17 8.03
C PRO A 96 4.87 -5.66 9.35
N ASP A 97 4.07 -5.67 10.40
CA ASP A 97 4.40 -5.28 11.77
C ASP A 97 5.40 -6.23 12.44
N GLN A 98 5.49 -7.49 12.01
CA GLN A 98 6.47 -8.46 12.52
C GLN A 98 7.91 -8.16 12.05
N ILE A 99 8.10 -7.35 11.00
CA ILE A 99 9.41 -6.92 10.53
C ILE A 99 10.19 -6.16 11.61
N GLN A 100 9.50 -5.54 12.57
CA GLN A 100 10.15 -4.82 13.67
C GLN A 100 10.96 -5.74 14.59
N VAL A 101 10.66 -7.05 14.64
CA VAL A 101 11.40 -8.05 15.41
C VAL A 101 12.84 -8.24 14.88
N VAL A 102 13.08 -7.93 13.61
CA VAL A 102 14.41 -8.04 12.99
C VAL A 102 15.41 -7.10 13.66
N ASN A 103 14.97 -5.94 14.16
CA ASN A 103 15.85 -4.95 14.78
C ASN A 103 16.53 -5.46 16.07
N PRO A 104 15.80 -5.87 17.14
CA PRO A 104 16.44 -6.41 18.34
C PRO A 104 17.26 -7.68 18.04
N LEU A 105 16.82 -8.52 17.09
CA LEU A 105 17.58 -9.69 16.66
C LEU A 105 18.94 -9.29 16.06
N LEU A 106 18.95 -8.30 15.17
CA LEU A 106 20.18 -7.76 14.58
C LEU A 106 21.09 -7.15 15.65
N ILE A 107 20.54 -6.47 16.67
CA ILE A 107 21.35 -5.93 17.77
C ILE A 107 22.05 -7.05 18.55
N ILE A 108 21.33 -8.11 18.90
CA ILE A 108 21.87 -9.27 19.62
C ILE A 108 23.02 -9.92 18.84
N VAL A 109 22.89 -10.02 17.51
CA VAL A 109 23.92 -10.60 16.63
C VAL A 109 25.06 -9.62 16.37
N MET A 110 24.77 -8.33 16.18
CA MET A 110 25.78 -7.34 15.81
C MET A 110 26.69 -6.95 16.96
N ILE A 111 26.20 -6.81 18.19
CA ILE A 111 27.04 -6.47 19.35
C ILE A 111 28.29 -7.37 19.45
N PRO A 112 28.18 -8.71 19.52
CA PRO A 112 29.35 -9.57 19.62
C PRO A 112 30.24 -9.51 18.36
N ILE A 113 29.66 -9.35 17.17
CA ILE A 113 30.46 -9.17 15.93
C ILE A 113 31.29 -7.88 16.03
N PHE A 114 30.69 -6.79 16.50
CA PHE A 114 31.40 -5.53 16.64
C PHE A 114 32.49 -5.60 17.71
N GLU A 115 32.22 -6.23 18.85
CA GLU A 115 33.18 -6.37 19.96
C GLU A 115 34.35 -7.28 19.63
N TYR A 116 34.11 -8.48 19.09
CA TYR A 116 35.15 -9.49 18.88
C TYR A 116 35.83 -9.41 17.52
N LEU A 117 35.18 -8.84 16.49
CA LEU A 117 35.72 -8.81 15.13
C LEU A 117 36.00 -7.38 14.66
N ILE A 118 34.99 -6.51 14.62
CA ILE A 118 35.12 -5.21 13.92
C ILE A 118 36.01 -4.24 14.69
N TYR A 119 35.80 -4.05 15.99
CA TYR A 119 36.60 -3.14 16.81
C TYR A 119 38.08 -3.52 16.90
N PRO A 120 38.49 -4.80 17.11
CA PRO A 120 39.90 -5.14 17.09
C PRO A 120 40.55 -4.96 15.72
N LEU A 121 39.80 -5.13 14.62
CA LEU A 121 40.28 -4.82 13.27
C LEU A 121 40.46 -3.30 13.06
N LEU A 122 39.50 -2.49 13.49
CA LEU A 122 39.58 -1.03 13.40
C LEU A 122 40.70 -0.44 14.27
N GLU A 123 40.99 -1.09 15.39
CA GLU A 123 42.09 -0.72 16.27
C GLU A 123 43.46 -0.91 15.59
N LYS A 124 43.63 -1.99 14.80
CA LYS A 124 44.84 -2.19 13.98
C LYS A 124 45.07 -1.06 12.97
N VAL A 125 44.00 -0.43 12.49
CA VAL A 125 44.02 0.71 11.55
C VAL A 125 44.05 2.07 12.27
N LYS A 126 44.09 2.08 13.61
CA LYS A 126 44.01 3.29 14.47
C LYS A 126 42.75 4.14 14.23
N PHE A 127 41.68 3.56 13.69
CA PHE A 127 40.42 4.22 13.38
C PHE A 127 39.33 3.83 14.38
N ASN A 128 39.52 4.14 15.66
CA ASN A 128 38.66 3.64 16.73
C ASN A 128 38.13 4.70 17.71
N ARG A 129 38.16 5.99 17.33
CA ARG A 129 37.66 7.06 18.21
C ARG A 129 36.12 7.02 18.29
N PRO A 130 35.52 7.26 19.47
CA PRO A 130 34.05 7.26 19.62
C PRO A 130 33.32 8.16 18.61
N LEU A 131 33.87 9.34 18.33
CA LEU A 131 33.29 10.28 17.36
C LEU A 131 33.31 9.73 15.92
N GLN A 132 34.36 9.00 15.53
CA GLN A 132 34.43 8.39 14.19
C GLN A 132 33.37 7.32 14.02
N ARG A 133 33.14 6.51 15.06
CA ARG A 133 32.08 5.47 15.05
C ARG A 133 30.70 6.08 14.88
N MET A 134 30.42 7.21 15.56
CA MET A 134 29.16 7.94 15.41
C MET A 134 28.96 8.48 13.98
N VAL A 135 30.00 9.05 13.37
CA VAL A 135 29.93 9.53 11.98
C VAL A 135 29.71 8.39 10.98
N VAL A 136 30.42 7.26 11.13
CA VAL A 136 30.23 6.09 10.27
C VAL A 136 28.81 5.54 10.39
N GLY A 137 28.27 5.45 11.62
CA GLY A 137 26.88 5.05 11.85
C GLY A 137 25.87 5.98 11.15
N GLY A 138 26.12 7.29 11.19
CA GLY A 138 25.30 8.27 10.47
C GLY A 138 25.35 8.10 8.94
N ILE A 139 26.53 7.82 8.37
CA ILE A 139 26.67 7.55 6.92
C ILE A 139 25.92 6.26 6.54
N LEU A 140 26.04 5.20 7.33
CA LEU A 140 25.32 3.94 7.11
C LEU A 140 23.81 4.12 7.19
N ALA A 141 23.32 4.92 8.14
CA ALA A 141 21.91 5.29 8.20
C ALA A 141 21.47 6.05 6.94
N GLY A 142 22.27 7.00 6.44
CA GLY A 142 22.00 7.66 5.16
C GLY A 142 21.89 6.68 3.98
N LEU A 143 22.81 5.70 3.91
CA LEU A 143 22.80 4.67 2.88
C LEU A 143 21.57 3.75 2.98
N SER A 144 21.10 3.41 4.19
CA SER A 144 19.89 2.59 4.33
C SER A 144 18.66 3.31 3.79
N PHE A 145 18.57 4.64 3.92
CA PHE A 145 17.47 5.41 3.33
C PHE A 145 17.53 5.45 1.80
N ILE A 146 18.72 5.46 1.20
CA ILE A 146 18.87 5.34 -0.26
C ILE A 146 18.33 3.98 -0.74
N ILE A 147 18.68 2.90 -0.04
CA ILE A 147 18.16 1.55 -0.37
C ILE A 147 16.63 1.52 -0.23
N CYS A 148 16.09 2.07 0.85
CA CYS A 148 14.65 2.16 1.08
C CYS A 148 13.92 2.97 -0.02
N ALA A 149 14.53 4.05 -0.50
CA ALA A 149 14.01 4.86 -1.60
C ALA A 149 14.03 4.09 -2.94
N LEU A 150 15.11 3.37 -3.25
CA LEU A 150 15.18 2.52 -4.45
C LEU A 150 14.13 1.40 -4.42
N MET A 151 13.93 0.78 -3.25
CA MET A 151 12.90 -0.23 -3.05
C MET A 151 11.49 0.37 -3.23
N GLN A 152 11.26 1.60 -2.76
CA GLN A 152 9.99 2.30 -2.95
C GLN A 152 9.65 2.49 -4.44
N LEU A 153 10.65 2.82 -5.27
CA LEU A 153 10.45 2.98 -6.72
C LEU A 153 10.03 1.67 -7.39
N GLN A 154 10.56 0.52 -6.94
CA GLN A 154 10.16 -0.79 -7.45
C GLN A 154 8.73 -1.13 -7.04
N ILE A 155 8.38 -0.89 -5.77
CA ILE A 155 7.02 -1.11 -5.26
C ILE A 155 6.01 -0.27 -6.05
N GLU A 156 6.34 0.98 -6.38
CA GLU A 156 5.47 1.89 -7.12
C GLU A 156 5.22 1.46 -8.57
N GLN A 157 6.18 0.78 -9.22
CA GLN A 157 5.99 0.23 -10.56
C GLN A 157 4.97 -0.91 -10.57
N GLU A 158 4.87 -1.65 -9.48
CA GLU A 158 3.89 -2.73 -9.28
C GLU A 158 2.57 -2.21 -8.66
N GLN A 159 2.44 -0.92 -8.35
CA GLN A 159 1.17 -0.41 -7.87
C GLN A 159 0.16 -0.28 -9.01
N PRO A 160 -1.13 -0.55 -8.74
CA PRO A 160 -2.17 -0.25 -9.71
C PRO A 160 -2.22 1.25 -10.02
N VAL A 161 -2.53 1.57 -11.29
CA VAL A 161 -2.60 2.96 -11.77
C VAL A 161 -3.64 3.73 -10.97
N GLN A 162 -3.23 4.84 -10.37
CA GLN A 162 -4.15 5.71 -9.63
C GLN A 162 -5.15 6.40 -10.56
N MET A 163 -6.36 6.62 -10.05
CA MET A 163 -7.42 7.31 -10.77
C MET A 163 -7.12 8.81 -10.82
N ILE A 164 -7.13 9.39 -12.03
CA ILE A 164 -6.94 10.82 -12.25
C ILE A 164 -8.30 11.53 -12.16
N ASN A 165 -8.33 12.74 -11.62
CA ASN A 165 -9.56 13.55 -11.57
C ASN A 165 -10.18 13.71 -12.96
N GLY A 166 -11.52 13.60 -13.04
CA GLY A 166 -12.26 13.64 -14.30
C GLY A 166 -12.09 12.40 -15.20
N HIS A 167 -11.37 11.37 -14.73
CA HIS A 167 -11.23 10.08 -15.39
C HIS A 167 -11.72 8.97 -14.46
N ASN A 168 -12.08 7.83 -15.06
CA ASN A 168 -12.57 6.66 -14.34
C ASN A 168 -11.93 5.39 -14.94
N HIS A 169 -11.73 4.36 -14.13
CA HIS A 169 -11.31 3.06 -14.64
C HIS A 169 -12.53 2.33 -15.21
N VAL A 170 -12.35 1.63 -16.32
CA VAL A 170 -13.39 0.80 -16.94
C VAL A 170 -12.95 -0.65 -16.87
N VAL A 171 -13.79 -1.51 -16.30
CA VAL A 171 -13.57 -2.96 -16.27
C VAL A 171 -14.48 -3.58 -17.30
N VAL A 172 -13.91 -4.23 -18.30
CA VAL A 172 -14.68 -4.97 -19.32
C VAL A 172 -14.57 -6.45 -19.02
N ILE A 173 -15.72 -7.08 -18.77
CA ILE A 173 -15.81 -8.50 -18.48
C ILE A 173 -16.53 -9.19 -19.64
N ASN A 174 -15.85 -10.16 -20.24
CA ASN A 174 -16.43 -10.98 -21.30
C ASN A 174 -17.20 -12.15 -20.68
N GLY A 175 -18.52 -12.05 -20.61
CA GLY A 175 -19.41 -13.13 -20.17
C GLY A 175 -19.78 -14.13 -21.27
N LEU A 176 -19.32 -13.96 -22.51
CA LEU A 176 -19.61 -14.88 -23.61
C LEU A 176 -18.77 -16.17 -23.48
N SER A 177 -19.38 -17.31 -23.77
CA SER A 177 -18.77 -18.64 -23.60
C SER A 177 -17.77 -19.02 -24.71
N HIS A 178 -17.98 -18.52 -25.93
CA HIS A 178 -17.28 -18.99 -27.14
C HIS A 178 -16.65 -17.86 -27.98
N CYS A 179 -16.82 -16.60 -27.58
CA CYS A 179 -16.33 -15.44 -28.30
C CYS A 179 -15.22 -14.73 -27.54
N ASN A 180 -14.16 -14.32 -28.24
CA ASN A 180 -13.27 -13.26 -27.78
C ASN A 180 -13.92 -11.91 -28.11
N ILE A 181 -13.81 -10.95 -27.20
CA ILE A 181 -14.28 -9.58 -27.43
C ILE A 181 -13.09 -8.66 -27.61
N LYS A 182 -13.04 -7.94 -28.71
CA LYS A 182 -12.07 -6.86 -28.93
C LYS A 182 -12.80 -5.52 -28.90
N GLY A 183 -12.48 -4.69 -27.91
CA GLY A 183 -13.01 -3.33 -27.79
C GLY A 183 -11.93 -2.29 -27.63
N PHE A 184 -10.94 -2.56 -26.79
CA PHE A 184 -9.91 -1.60 -26.44
C PHE A 184 -8.55 -2.10 -26.94
N ASN A 185 -7.65 -2.49 -26.03
CA ASN A 185 -6.27 -2.79 -26.38
C ASN A 185 -6.11 -4.25 -26.84
N SER A 186 -6.66 -5.19 -26.08
CA SER A 186 -6.46 -6.62 -26.31
C SER A 186 -7.78 -7.38 -26.51
N PRO A 187 -7.76 -8.53 -27.22
CA PRO A 187 -8.93 -9.40 -27.27
C PRO A 187 -9.11 -10.11 -25.91
N ILE A 188 -10.25 -9.87 -25.28
CA ILE A 188 -10.64 -10.46 -24.00
C ILE A 188 -11.23 -11.84 -24.27
N ALA A 189 -10.60 -12.89 -23.77
CA ALA A 189 -11.08 -14.26 -23.94
C ALA A 189 -12.37 -14.53 -23.10
N PRO A 190 -13.13 -15.61 -23.41
CA PRO A 190 -14.30 -16.00 -22.63
C PRO A 190 -14.06 -16.02 -21.12
N TYR A 191 -15.00 -15.46 -20.37
CA TYR A 191 -15.00 -15.35 -18.90
C TYR A 191 -13.79 -14.62 -18.32
N LYS A 192 -13.09 -13.81 -19.12
CA LYS A 192 -11.97 -12.95 -18.68
C LYS A 192 -12.39 -11.50 -18.52
N ALA A 193 -11.62 -10.77 -17.71
CA ALA A 193 -11.75 -9.33 -17.53
C ALA A 193 -10.50 -8.60 -18.03
N GLU A 194 -10.68 -7.38 -18.52
CA GLU A 194 -9.61 -6.42 -18.80
C GLU A 194 -9.94 -5.11 -18.10
N VAL A 195 -8.95 -4.53 -17.39
CA VAL A 195 -9.09 -3.22 -16.76
C VAL A 195 -8.42 -2.17 -17.63
N ILE A 196 -9.18 -1.14 -17.99
CA ILE A 196 -8.70 -0.01 -18.79
C ILE A 196 -8.62 1.20 -17.87
N PRO A 197 -7.41 1.65 -17.52
CA PRO A 197 -7.27 2.72 -16.56
C PRO A 197 -7.54 4.09 -17.19
N ASN A 198 -8.10 5.01 -16.40
CA ASN A 198 -8.18 6.44 -16.70
C ASN A 198 -8.80 6.79 -18.06
N ILE A 199 -10.01 6.29 -18.32
CA ILE A 199 -10.85 6.77 -19.43
C ILE A 199 -11.51 8.09 -19.02
N ASN A 200 -11.56 9.05 -19.94
CA ASN A 200 -12.18 10.35 -19.71
C ASN A 200 -13.68 10.21 -19.39
N ARG A 201 -14.15 10.80 -18.29
CA ARG A 201 -15.56 10.73 -17.87
C ARG A 201 -16.51 11.31 -18.91
N HIS A 202 -16.13 12.36 -19.62
CA HIS A 202 -16.97 12.92 -20.69
C HIS A 202 -17.23 11.91 -21.81
N PHE A 203 -16.25 11.05 -22.10
CA PHE A 203 -16.45 9.95 -23.04
C PHE A 203 -17.39 8.88 -22.46
N LEU A 204 -17.35 8.60 -21.17
CA LEU A 204 -18.28 7.65 -20.53
C LEU A 204 -19.73 8.18 -20.48
N ASN A 205 -19.90 9.49 -20.26
CA ASN A 205 -21.21 10.14 -20.27
C ASN A 205 -21.83 10.15 -21.67
N ASN A 206 -21.02 10.17 -22.72
CA ASN A 206 -21.43 10.11 -24.13
C ASN A 206 -20.77 8.92 -24.82
N PHE A 207 -20.99 7.73 -24.26
CA PHE A 207 -20.29 6.52 -24.68
C PHE A 207 -20.76 6.11 -26.07
N ASP A 208 -19.86 6.21 -27.04
CA ASP A 208 -20.04 5.73 -28.41
C ASP A 208 -18.82 4.91 -28.79
N HIS A 209 -18.94 3.59 -28.67
CA HIS A 209 -17.82 2.68 -28.87
C HIS A 209 -18.23 1.44 -29.66
N THR A 210 -17.28 0.87 -30.42
CA THR A 210 -17.52 -0.33 -31.23
C THR A 210 -16.75 -1.52 -30.65
N PHE A 211 -17.48 -2.59 -30.37
CA PHE A 211 -16.92 -3.88 -29.96
C PHE A 211 -16.97 -4.87 -31.13
N ILE A 212 -16.00 -5.76 -31.20
CA ILE A 212 -15.93 -6.79 -32.23
C ILE A 212 -15.88 -8.15 -31.53
N THR A 213 -16.85 -9.01 -31.84
CA THR A 213 -16.84 -10.40 -31.40
C THR A 213 -16.11 -11.26 -32.42
N LYS A 214 -15.23 -12.15 -31.97
CA LYS A 214 -14.54 -13.15 -32.82
C LYS A 214 -14.57 -14.52 -32.18
N GLY A 215 -14.78 -15.57 -32.97
CA GLY A 215 -14.83 -16.94 -32.48
C GLY A 215 -13.49 -17.38 -31.91
N LYS A 216 -13.52 -18.01 -30.72
CA LYS A 216 -12.33 -18.67 -30.17
C LYS A 216 -11.96 -19.84 -31.08
N ASN A 217 -10.77 -19.80 -31.68
CA ASN A 217 -10.24 -20.84 -32.59
C ASN A 217 -11.18 -21.21 -33.76
N GLY A 218 -11.95 -20.25 -34.29
CA GLY A 218 -12.89 -20.50 -35.39
C GLY A 218 -14.14 -21.29 -35.01
N SER A 219 -14.53 -21.29 -33.72
CA SER A 219 -15.79 -21.88 -33.27
C SER A 219 -16.99 -21.25 -33.99
N SER A 220 -17.80 -22.07 -34.65
CA SER A 220 -19.05 -21.66 -35.31
C SER A 220 -20.16 -21.23 -34.35
N LYS A 221 -19.97 -21.42 -33.04
CA LYS A 221 -20.92 -21.01 -32.00
C LYS A 221 -20.84 -19.52 -31.67
N CYS A 222 -19.80 -18.82 -32.13
CA CYS A 222 -19.67 -17.39 -31.94
C CYS A 222 -20.24 -16.64 -33.14
N ARG A 223 -21.17 -15.70 -32.90
CA ARG A 223 -21.59 -14.75 -33.93
C ARG A 223 -20.57 -13.62 -34.01
N GLU A 224 -19.80 -13.61 -35.09
CA GLU A 224 -18.82 -12.55 -35.35
C GLU A 224 -19.51 -11.32 -35.92
N GLU A 225 -19.46 -10.21 -35.20
CA GLU A 225 -20.13 -8.97 -35.58
C GLU A 225 -19.41 -7.75 -34.99
N SER A 226 -19.49 -6.62 -35.69
CA SER A 226 -19.10 -5.31 -35.17
C SER A 226 -20.31 -4.63 -34.55
N LEU A 227 -20.28 -4.46 -33.23
CA LEU A 227 -21.38 -3.98 -32.42
C LEU A 227 -21.05 -2.57 -31.93
N ARG A 228 -21.69 -1.56 -32.54
CA ARG A 228 -21.59 -0.15 -32.09
C ARG A 228 -22.64 0.11 -31.01
N ILE A 229 -22.18 0.66 -29.88
CA ILE A 229 -22.98 0.85 -28.68
C ILE A 229 -22.92 2.31 -28.30
N GLN A 230 -24.11 2.91 -28.24
CA GLN A 230 -24.32 4.32 -27.95
C GLN A 230 -25.20 4.43 -26.71
N THR A 231 -24.63 4.89 -25.60
CA THR A 231 -25.34 5.03 -24.32
C THR A 231 -24.65 6.06 -23.43
N SER A 232 -25.26 6.41 -22.30
CA SER A 232 -24.68 7.31 -21.32
C SER A 232 -24.51 6.60 -19.99
N PHE A 233 -23.29 6.60 -19.45
CA PHE A 233 -23.01 6.09 -18.12
C PHE A 233 -22.78 7.25 -17.16
N ASN A 234 -23.58 7.33 -16.09
CA ASN A 234 -23.38 8.32 -15.04
C ASN A 234 -22.40 7.75 -14.01
N VAL A 235 -21.15 8.24 -14.02
CA VAL A 235 -20.08 7.76 -13.14
C VAL A 235 -19.53 8.91 -12.30
N GLU A 236 -19.42 8.72 -10.99
CA GLU A 236 -18.89 9.73 -10.07
C GLU A 236 -17.36 9.69 -9.95
N ASP A 237 -16.79 10.68 -9.27
CA ASP A 237 -15.38 10.65 -8.89
C ASP A 237 -15.10 9.45 -7.96
N SER A 238 -13.94 8.79 -8.14
CA SER A 238 -13.52 7.59 -7.38
C SER A 238 -14.31 6.30 -7.65
N GLN A 239 -15.21 6.29 -8.63
CA GLN A 239 -15.90 5.07 -9.08
C GLN A 239 -15.26 4.48 -10.34
N SER A 240 -15.33 3.16 -10.47
CA SER A 240 -15.04 2.44 -11.70
C SER A 240 -16.34 2.02 -12.38
N LEU A 241 -16.35 2.03 -13.71
CA LEU A 241 -17.46 1.51 -14.51
C LEU A 241 -17.17 0.05 -14.85
N VAL A 242 -18.08 -0.86 -14.50
CA VAL A 242 -17.97 -2.27 -14.89
C VAL A 242 -18.96 -2.54 -16.02
N LEU A 243 -18.45 -3.06 -17.13
CA LEU A 243 -19.21 -3.48 -18.30
C LEU A 243 -19.19 -5.00 -18.38
N PHE A 244 -20.34 -5.64 -18.16
CA PHE A 244 -20.50 -7.07 -18.24
C PHE A 244 -21.19 -7.44 -19.56
N MET A 245 -20.44 -8.09 -20.45
CA MET A 245 -20.90 -8.40 -21.81
C MET A 245 -21.47 -9.81 -21.87
N THR A 246 -22.77 -9.91 -22.11
CA THR A 246 -23.49 -11.18 -22.34
C THR A 246 -24.06 -11.22 -23.75
N ASP A 247 -24.85 -12.24 -24.08
CA ASP A 247 -25.50 -12.37 -25.39
C ASP A 247 -26.44 -11.19 -25.73
N GLN A 248 -26.83 -10.38 -24.73
CA GLN A 248 -27.57 -9.13 -24.96
C GLN A 248 -26.80 -8.09 -25.79
N ILE A 249 -25.48 -8.23 -25.91
CA ILE A 249 -24.65 -7.34 -26.72
C ILE A 249 -25.06 -7.34 -28.20
N TYR A 250 -25.59 -8.46 -28.71
CA TYR A 250 -26.12 -8.55 -30.09
C TYR A 250 -27.41 -7.74 -30.30
N LEU A 251 -28.10 -7.41 -29.21
CA LEU A 251 -29.23 -6.47 -29.19
C LEU A 251 -28.78 -5.03 -28.89
N LYS A 252 -27.47 -4.77 -28.92
CA LYS A 252 -26.84 -3.49 -28.56
C LYS A 252 -27.14 -3.03 -27.12
N LYS A 253 -27.39 -3.97 -26.22
CA LYS A 253 -27.55 -3.73 -24.78
C LYS A 253 -26.33 -4.27 -24.03
N ILE A 254 -25.84 -3.50 -23.05
CA ILE A 254 -24.77 -3.92 -22.14
C ILE A 254 -25.28 -3.81 -20.71
N ASN A 255 -24.98 -4.83 -19.91
CA ASN A 255 -25.15 -4.75 -18.47
C ASN A 255 -23.98 -3.97 -17.88
N SER A 256 -24.29 -2.87 -17.20
CA SER A 256 -23.28 -2.00 -16.59
C SER A 256 -23.66 -1.62 -15.17
N PHE A 257 -22.65 -1.47 -14.32
CA PHE A 257 -22.83 -0.93 -12.97
C PHE A 257 -21.59 -0.14 -12.56
N THR A 258 -21.77 0.76 -11.59
CA THR A 258 -20.66 1.46 -10.96
C THR A 258 -20.20 0.69 -9.74
N TYR A 259 -18.89 0.70 -9.51
CA TYR A 259 -18.27 0.04 -8.37
C TYR A 259 -17.23 0.98 -7.77
N ASP A 260 -16.97 0.88 -6.47
CA ASP A 260 -15.86 1.61 -5.86
C ASP A 260 -14.55 1.24 -6.57
N ASN A 261 -13.58 2.15 -6.60
CA ASN A 261 -12.36 1.98 -7.39
C ASN A 261 -11.75 0.55 -7.30
N VAL A 262 -11.78 -0.18 -8.43
CA VAL A 262 -11.38 -1.61 -8.55
C VAL A 262 -9.87 -1.78 -8.42
N LEU A 263 -9.12 -0.71 -8.64
CA LEU A 263 -7.67 -0.67 -8.61
C LEU A 263 -7.11 -0.16 -7.27
N VAL A 264 -7.90 -0.20 -6.19
CA VAL A 264 -7.43 0.21 -4.86
C VAL A 264 -6.73 -0.95 -4.17
N LYS A 265 -5.55 -0.68 -3.59
CA LYS A 265 -4.95 -1.64 -2.66
C LYS A 265 -5.75 -1.67 -1.35
N PRO A 266 -6.03 -2.85 -0.81
CA PRO A 266 -6.77 -3.00 0.44
C PRO A 266 -6.07 -2.27 1.59
N LYS A 267 -6.87 -1.69 2.49
CA LYS A 267 -6.35 -0.87 3.60
C LYS A 267 -5.71 -1.71 4.69
N GLN A 268 -6.14 -2.96 4.87
CA GLN A 268 -5.69 -3.84 5.95
C GLN A 268 -4.66 -4.88 5.48
N GLY A 269 -4.27 -4.84 4.19
CA GLY A 269 -3.29 -5.77 3.61
C GLY A 269 -3.85 -7.14 3.23
N GLY A 270 -5.16 -7.35 3.31
CA GLY A 270 -5.84 -8.55 2.78
C GLY A 270 -5.87 -8.57 1.26
N ALA A 271 -6.79 -9.35 0.68
CA ALA A 271 -7.08 -9.32 -0.75
C ALA A 271 -8.48 -8.72 -0.98
N GLN A 272 -8.57 -7.74 -1.87
CA GLN A 272 -9.85 -7.14 -2.25
C GLN A 272 -10.36 -7.84 -3.52
N ILE A 273 -11.64 -8.24 -3.53
CA ILE A 273 -12.21 -9.00 -4.65
C ILE A 273 -13.47 -8.31 -5.17
N LEU A 274 -13.47 -7.93 -6.45
CA LEU A 274 -14.68 -7.61 -7.19
C LEU A 274 -15.25 -8.93 -7.73
N THR A 275 -16.42 -9.34 -7.24
CA THR A 275 -17.08 -10.55 -7.74
C THR A 275 -18.29 -10.18 -8.59
N VAL A 276 -18.31 -10.69 -9.83
CA VAL A 276 -19.46 -10.61 -10.73
C VAL A 276 -19.93 -12.02 -11.03
N PHE A 277 -21.23 -12.24 -10.98
CA PHE A 277 -21.82 -13.54 -11.23
C PHE A 277 -22.83 -13.50 -12.38
N ASN A 278 -22.85 -14.60 -13.12
CA ASN A 278 -23.86 -14.90 -14.12
C ASN A 278 -24.31 -16.36 -13.94
N LEU A 279 -25.43 -16.55 -13.26
CA LEU A 279 -25.87 -17.84 -12.76
C LEU A 279 -27.24 -18.20 -13.32
N ASN A 280 -27.35 -19.44 -13.82
CA ASN A 280 -28.64 -19.99 -14.20
C ASN A 280 -29.37 -20.59 -13.00
N ASN A 281 -30.69 -20.43 -12.95
CA ASN A 281 -31.60 -20.91 -11.91
C ASN A 281 -31.26 -20.40 -10.50
N TYR A 282 -30.69 -19.21 -10.43
CA TYR A 282 -30.31 -18.57 -9.19
C TYR A 282 -31.51 -17.94 -8.49
N ASN A 283 -31.76 -18.35 -7.25
CA ASN A 283 -32.89 -17.95 -6.42
C ASN A 283 -32.43 -17.24 -5.14
N ASP A 284 -31.55 -16.24 -5.30
CA ASP A 284 -31.02 -15.42 -4.21
C ASP A 284 -30.30 -16.22 -3.11
N GLU A 285 -29.64 -17.31 -3.48
CA GLU A 285 -28.82 -18.08 -2.54
C GLU A 285 -27.65 -17.26 -1.99
N PRO A 286 -27.28 -17.40 -0.70
CA PRO A 286 -26.23 -16.58 -0.12
C PRO A 286 -24.85 -16.96 -0.64
N PHE A 287 -23.98 -15.95 -0.75
CA PHE A 287 -22.54 -16.12 -0.93
C PHE A 287 -21.81 -16.04 0.41
N GLU A 288 -20.85 -16.95 0.62
CA GLU A 288 -20.07 -17.01 1.84
C GLU A 288 -18.59 -17.24 1.54
N VAL A 289 -17.72 -16.72 2.42
CA VAL A 289 -16.26 -16.91 2.37
C VAL A 289 -15.78 -17.53 3.67
N SER A 290 -14.98 -18.60 3.58
CA SER A 290 -14.53 -19.40 4.72
C SER A 290 -13.67 -18.65 5.75
N SER A 291 -13.01 -17.56 5.36
CA SER A 291 -12.15 -16.79 6.26
C SER A 291 -12.93 -16.01 7.32
N THR A 292 -14.14 -15.55 7.00
CA THR A 292 -14.95 -14.71 7.89
C THR A 292 -16.27 -15.35 8.29
N ASN A 293 -16.74 -16.37 7.56
CA ASN A 293 -18.11 -16.91 7.67
C ASN A 293 -19.20 -15.83 7.53
N ASP A 294 -18.86 -14.68 6.96
CA ASP A 294 -19.81 -13.60 6.73
C ASP A 294 -20.59 -13.88 5.44
N ILE A 295 -21.90 -13.68 5.50
CA ILE A 295 -22.76 -13.67 4.32
C ILE A 295 -22.45 -12.38 3.55
N LEU A 296 -22.06 -12.52 2.29
CA LEU A 296 -21.75 -11.40 1.43
C LEU A 296 -23.03 -10.79 0.86
N ASN A 297 -23.11 -9.46 0.88
CA ASN A 297 -24.21 -8.74 0.27
C ASN A 297 -24.10 -8.78 -1.26
N GLN A 298 -25.19 -9.18 -1.92
CA GLN A 298 -25.29 -9.27 -3.37
C GLN A 298 -26.28 -8.26 -3.93
N THR A 299 -26.04 -7.84 -5.17
CA THR A 299 -26.96 -7.00 -5.95
C THR A 299 -27.22 -7.66 -7.30
N VAL A 300 -28.48 -7.97 -7.59
CA VAL A 300 -28.91 -8.51 -8.88
C VAL A 300 -29.23 -7.34 -9.84
N LEU A 301 -28.59 -7.34 -11.00
CA LEU A 301 -28.73 -6.31 -12.04
C LEU A 301 -29.83 -6.62 -13.03
N SER A 302 -29.89 -7.88 -13.47
CA SER A 302 -30.89 -8.34 -14.43
C SER A 302 -31.20 -9.81 -14.22
N THR A 303 -32.48 -10.13 -14.23
CA THR A 303 -32.97 -11.50 -14.29
C THR A 303 -33.75 -11.67 -15.58
N THR A 304 -33.30 -12.58 -16.42
CA THR A 304 -34.05 -13.12 -17.55
C THR A 304 -34.47 -14.54 -17.20
N ASP A 305 -35.59 -15.04 -17.73
CA ASP A 305 -36.32 -16.26 -17.31
C ASP A 305 -35.57 -17.34 -16.48
N ASN A 306 -34.33 -17.71 -16.84
CA ASN A 306 -33.47 -18.59 -16.03
C ASN A 306 -32.06 -18.05 -15.70
N GLU A 307 -31.65 -16.86 -16.14
CA GLU A 307 -30.30 -16.31 -15.97
C GLU A 307 -30.34 -15.05 -15.10
N SER A 308 -29.59 -15.06 -13.99
CA SER A 308 -29.45 -13.94 -13.07
C SER A 308 -28.03 -13.40 -13.09
N ILE A 309 -27.89 -12.12 -13.40
CA ILE A 309 -26.62 -11.42 -13.45
C ILE A 309 -26.58 -10.43 -12.30
N GLY A 310 -25.47 -10.43 -11.56
CA GLY A 310 -25.28 -9.52 -10.44
C GLY A 310 -23.82 -9.44 -10.03
N TYR A 311 -23.59 -8.74 -8.92
CA TYR A 311 -22.28 -8.58 -8.33
C TYR A 311 -22.38 -8.61 -6.81
N LEU A 312 -21.25 -8.84 -6.16
CA LEU A 312 -21.13 -8.74 -4.70
C LEU A 312 -20.57 -7.38 -4.31
N ASN A 313 -21.09 -6.85 -3.21
CA ASN A 313 -20.57 -5.62 -2.62
C ASN A 313 -19.12 -5.83 -2.15
N ASN A 314 -18.39 -4.73 -2.02
CA ASN A 314 -16.97 -4.79 -1.72
C ASN A 314 -16.66 -5.52 -0.41
N PHE A 315 -15.81 -6.53 -0.50
CA PHE A 315 -15.31 -7.29 0.65
C PHE A 315 -13.80 -7.49 0.55
N GLU A 316 -13.15 -7.52 1.71
CA GLU A 316 -11.73 -7.81 1.86
C GLU A 316 -11.59 -9.15 2.56
N VAL A 317 -10.74 -10.02 2.03
CA VAL A 317 -10.46 -11.33 2.58
C VAL A 317 -9.11 -11.30 3.28
N GLU A 318 -9.06 -11.63 4.57
CA GLU A 318 -7.79 -11.84 5.26
C GLU A 318 -7.16 -13.14 4.74
N ILE A 319 -5.97 -13.03 4.14
CA ILE A 319 -5.20 -14.20 3.73
C ILE A 319 -4.49 -14.75 4.96
N SER A 320 -5.11 -15.78 5.55
CA SER A 320 -4.55 -16.59 6.61
C SER A 320 -3.85 -17.84 6.04
N ARG A 321 -3.35 -18.74 6.90
CA ARG A 321 -2.66 -19.98 6.45
C ARG A 321 -3.59 -21.01 5.79
N SER A 322 -4.90 -20.86 5.93
CA SER A 322 -5.90 -21.74 5.33
C SER A 322 -6.36 -21.23 3.97
N ASP A 323 -6.69 -22.16 3.07
CA ASP A 323 -7.27 -21.83 1.77
C ASP A 323 -8.52 -20.96 1.93
N VAL A 324 -8.58 -19.88 1.14
CA VAL A 324 -9.78 -19.05 1.04
C VAL A 324 -10.76 -19.80 0.16
N ILE A 325 -11.90 -20.19 0.71
CA ILE A 325 -12.94 -20.91 -0.01
C ILE A 325 -14.13 -19.98 -0.15
N MET A 326 -14.54 -19.76 -1.38
CA MET A 326 -15.79 -19.07 -1.67
C MET A 326 -16.85 -20.06 -2.07
N SER A 327 -18.08 -19.80 -1.64
CA SER A 327 -19.20 -20.67 -1.91
C SER A 327 -20.50 -19.94 -2.11
N VAL A 328 -21.42 -20.58 -2.81
CA VAL A 328 -22.80 -20.13 -3.00
C VAL A 328 -23.75 -21.30 -2.74
N GLY A 329 -24.91 -21.01 -2.15
CA GLY A 329 -25.93 -22.02 -1.84
C GLY A 329 -26.07 -22.34 -0.35
N ASN A 330 -27.21 -22.94 -0.01
CA ASN A 330 -27.55 -23.33 1.36
C ASN A 330 -27.34 -24.84 1.60
N GLY A 331 -26.86 -25.20 2.80
CA GLY A 331 -26.83 -26.59 3.26
C GLY A 331 -25.95 -27.53 2.43
N THR A 332 -26.49 -28.68 2.04
CA THR A 332 -25.76 -29.75 1.33
C THR A 332 -25.52 -29.49 -0.15
N ASP A 333 -26.26 -28.54 -0.75
CA ASP A 333 -26.13 -28.19 -2.17
C ASP A 333 -25.14 -27.05 -2.43
N ARG A 334 -24.42 -26.63 -1.37
CA ARG A 334 -23.41 -25.58 -1.42
C ARG A 334 -22.31 -25.93 -2.42
N LYS A 335 -22.10 -25.04 -3.38
CA LYS A 335 -20.99 -25.12 -4.34
C LYS A 335 -19.86 -24.27 -3.83
N SER A 336 -18.63 -24.79 -3.84
CA SER A 336 -17.46 -24.09 -3.30
C SER A 336 -16.23 -24.26 -4.18
N GLN A 337 -15.40 -23.21 -4.26
CA GLN A 337 -14.10 -23.25 -4.93
C GLN A 337 -13.02 -22.56 -4.09
N ASN A 338 -11.83 -23.15 -4.08
CA ASN A 338 -10.65 -22.56 -3.47
C ASN A 338 -10.12 -21.41 -4.34
N LEU A 339 -9.87 -20.27 -3.70
CA LEU A 339 -9.31 -19.09 -4.31
C LEU A 339 -7.83 -18.98 -3.94
N ILE A 340 -6.98 -18.78 -4.95
CA ILE A 340 -5.56 -18.51 -4.76
C ILE A 340 -5.38 -16.99 -4.77
N LEU A 341 -5.10 -16.42 -3.60
CA LEU A 341 -5.02 -14.98 -3.39
C LEU A 341 -3.68 -14.60 -2.73
N ASN A 342 -3.13 -13.46 -3.11
CA ASN A 342 -1.93 -12.86 -2.56
C ASN A 342 -2.29 -11.59 -1.76
N GLN A 343 -1.51 -11.30 -0.72
CA GLN A 343 -1.73 -10.15 0.14
C GLN A 343 -1.53 -8.84 -0.61
N GLY A 344 -2.37 -7.84 -0.31
CA GLY A 344 -2.26 -6.51 -0.89
C GLY A 344 -2.64 -6.40 -2.37
N ALA A 345 -3.25 -7.43 -2.95
CA ALA A 345 -3.66 -7.46 -4.35
C ALA A 345 -5.18 -7.31 -4.53
N GLY A 346 -5.58 -6.76 -5.68
CA GLY A 346 -6.96 -6.67 -6.12
C GLY A 346 -7.28 -7.76 -7.15
N TYR A 347 -8.43 -8.41 -6.99
CA TYR A 347 -8.87 -9.49 -7.85
C TYR A 347 -10.23 -9.18 -8.49
N ILE A 348 -10.39 -9.59 -9.74
CA ILE A 348 -11.69 -9.65 -10.40
C ILE A 348 -12.06 -11.12 -10.53
N GLN A 349 -13.19 -11.48 -9.95
CA GLN A 349 -13.74 -12.82 -9.99
C GLN A 349 -15.01 -12.85 -10.83
N VAL A 350 -15.06 -13.79 -11.76
CA VAL A 350 -16.25 -14.07 -12.57
C VAL A 350 -16.76 -15.45 -12.22
N ILE A 351 -17.98 -15.51 -11.68
CA ILE A 351 -18.67 -16.75 -11.36
C ILE A 351 -19.69 -17.02 -12.46
N HIS A 352 -19.63 -18.20 -13.07
CA HIS A 352 -20.64 -18.60 -14.05
C HIS A 352 -20.99 -20.08 -13.95
N GLY A 353 -22.24 -20.41 -14.30
CA GLY A 353 -22.70 -21.79 -14.29
C GLY A 353 -24.20 -21.93 -14.07
N ASP A 354 -24.61 -23.15 -13.73
CA ASP A 354 -26.01 -23.50 -13.44
C ASP A 354 -26.11 -24.02 -12.00
N MET A 355 -26.98 -23.40 -11.20
CA MET A 355 -27.23 -23.78 -9.81
C MET A 355 -27.84 -25.18 -9.70
N ASN A 356 -28.68 -25.59 -10.66
CA ASN A 356 -29.28 -26.92 -10.69
C ASN A 356 -28.30 -28.00 -11.22
N GLY A 357 -27.16 -27.58 -11.75
CA GLY A 357 -26.11 -28.45 -12.29
C GLY A 357 -24.92 -28.65 -11.35
N VAL A 358 -23.89 -29.34 -11.84
CA VAL A 358 -22.69 -29.70 -11.06
C VAL A 358 -21.56 -28.66 -11.22
N ILE A 359 -21.68 -27.66 -12.10
CA ILE A 359 -20.52 -26.87 -12.52
C ILE A 359 -20.77 -25.37 -12.30
N LEU A 360 -20.12 -24.83 -11.26
CA LEU A 360 -19.81 -23.42 -11.14
C LEU A 360 -18.31 -23.24 -11.42
N ASN A 361 -17.98 -22.33 -12.32
CA ASN A 361 -16.60 -21.97 -12.59
C ASN A 361 -16.32 -20.61 -11.98
N TYR A 362 -15.28 -20.53 -11.17
CA TYR A 362 -14.79 -19.29 -10.60
C TYR A 362 -13.46 -18.95 -11.28
N ASN A 363 -13.45 -17.86 -12.04
CA ASN A 363 -12.23 -17.37 -12.67
C ASN A 363 -11.75 -16.11 -11.97
N ASN A 364 -10.56 -16.16 -11.37
CA ASN A 364 -9.94 -15.03 -10.70
C ASN A 364 -8.81 -14.43 -11.55
N TYR A 365 -8.82 -13.11 -11.67
CA TYR A 365 -7.79 -12.32 -12.35
C TYR A 365 -7.17 -11.37 -11.34
N GLY A 366 -5.90 -11.57 -11.02
CA GLY A 366 -5.15 -10.66 -10.15
C GLY A 366 -4.51 -9.53 -10.95
N ASN A 367 -4.69 -8.30 -10.50
CA ASN A 367 -3.75 -7.23 -10.83
C ASN A 367 -2.68 -7.26 -9.73
N SER A 368 -1.49 -7.77 -10.06
CA SER A 368 -0.31 -7.77 -9.19
C SER A 368 0.19 -6.35 -8.95
#